data_AF-A0A8C9LDM5-F1
#
_entry.id   AF-A0A8C9LDM5-F1
#
_cell.length_a   1.000
_cell.length_b   1.000
_cell.length_c   1.000
_cell.angle_alpha   90.00
_cell.angle_beta   90.00
_cell.angle_gamma   90.00
#
_symmetry.space_group_name_H-M   'P 1'
#
loop_
_entity.id
_entity.type
_entity.pdbx_description
1 polymer ?
#
loop_
_entity_poly.entity_id
_entity_poly.type
_entity_poly.pdbx_seq_one_letter_code
_entity_poly.pdbx_strand_id
1 'polypeptide(L)'
;MPAVASVPKELYLCTSLKDLNKKTEIKPEKTSTKSYVQSALKIFKAAEESRLDRDEEKAYILYMKYVTVYNFIKKRPDFKQQQDYFHSILGPTNLKKAIEEAERLSDSLKLRYVSTARDIVQ
;
A
#
# COMPACT_ATOMS: atom_id res chain seq x y z
N MET A 1 -15.11 20.85 -18.08
CA MET A 1 -14.15 20.13 -17.21
C MET A 1 -14.94 19.52 -16.08
N PRO A 2 -14.93 18.19 -15.85
CA PRO A 2 -15.61 17.63 -14.69
C PRO A 2 -14.85 18.05 -13.43
N ALA A 3 -15.59 18.45 -12.39
CA ALA A 3 -15.05 18.89 -11.12
C ALA A 3 -14.12 17.80 -10.55
N VAL A 4 -12.86 18.15 -10.34
CA VAL A 4 -11.93 17.32 -9.59
C VAL A 4 -12.52 17.23 -8.20
N ALA A 5 -12.99 16.04 -7.79
CA ALA A 5 -13.50 15.82 -6.45
C ALA A 5 -12.42 16.26 -5.45
N SER A 6 -12.67 17.35 -4.74
CA SER A 6 -11.71 17.95 -3.80
C SER A 6 -11.63 17.17 -2.49
N VAL A 7 -12.57 16.26 -2.27
CA VAL A 7 -12.75 15.53 -1.00
C VAL A 7 -12.31 14.07 -1.18
N PRO A 8 -11.50 13.51 -0.26
CA PRO A 8 -11.20 12.08 -0.23
C PRO A 8 -12.46 11.23 -0.21
N LYS A 9 -12.43 10.02 -0.78
CA LYS A 9 -13.56 9.08 -0.68
C LYS A 9 -13.89 8.79 0.77
N GLU A 10 -15.18 8.60 1.07
CA GLU A 10 -15.64 8.21 2.41
C GLU A 10 -14.98 6.92 2.89
N LEU A 11 -14.79 6.81 4.20
CA LEU A 11 -14.20 5.62 4.82
C LEU A 11 -15.23 4.47 4.76
N TYR A 12 -14.84 3.34 4.19
CA TYR A 12 -15.74 2.22 3.92
C TYR A 12 -15.10 0.84 4.16
N LEU A 13 -13.77 0.73 4.21
CA LEU A 13 -13.08 -0.55 4.32
C LEU A 13 -12.94 -1.04 5.76
N CYS A 14 -12.65 -0.14 6.69
CA CYS A 14 -12.46 -0.43 8.11
C CYS A 14 -12.91 0.74 8.98
N THR A 15 -12.94 0.53 10.30
CA THR A 15 -13.24 1.56 11.30
C THR A 15 -11.99 2.10 12.00
N SER A 16 -10.81 1.53 11.71
CA SER A 16 -9.54 1.94 12.30
C SER A 16 -8.33 1.61 11.43
N LEU A 17 -7.26 2.39 11.58
CA LEU A 17 -5.97 2.11 10.94
C LEU A 17 -5.38 0.75 11.37
N LYS A 18 -5.67 0.31 12.61
CA LYS A 18 -5.22 -0.99 13.11
C LYS A 18 -5.82 -2.14 12.30
N ASP A 19 -7.08 -2.04 11.93
CA ASP A 19 -7.76 -3.07 11.13
C ASP A 19 -7.34 -3.04 9.66
N LEU A 20 -7.04 -1.86 9.11
CA LEU A 20 -6.40 -1.74 7.80
C LEU A 20 -5.05 -2.47 7.77
N ASN A 21 -4.20 -2.29 8.79
CA ASN A 21 -2.90 -2.94 8.85
C ASN A 21 -2.96 -4.47 8.84
N LYS A 22 -3.96 -5.07 9.53
CA LYS A 22 -4.18 -6.52 9.51
C LYS A 22 -4.44 -7.07 8.09
N LYS A 23 -5.02 -6.27 7.20
CA LYS A 23 -5.30 -6.67 5.80
C LYS A 23 -4.05 -6.68 4.91
N THR A 24 -2.93 -6.12 5.40
CA THR A 24 -1.66 -6.02 4.65
C THR A 24 -0.78 -7.25 4.83
N GLU A 25 -1.10 -8.11 5.80
CA GLU A 25 -0.38 -9.33 6.08
C GLU A 25 -0.37 -10.25 4.86
N ILE A 26 0.80 -10.78 4.53
CA ILE A 26 0.96 -11.77 3.47
C ILE A 26 1.16 -13.13 4.09
N LYS A 27 0.45 -14.13 3.56
CA LYS A 27 0.76 -15.53 3.84
C LYS A 27 1.89 -15.96 2.90
N PRO A 28 3.03 -16.43 3.42
CA PRO A 28 4.11 -16.92 2.57
C PRO A 28 3.64 -18.20 1.86
N GLU A 29 3.58 -18.13 0.53
CA GLU A 29 3.25 -19.25 -0.35
C GLU A 29 4.53 -19.81 -0.96
N LYS A 30 4.47 -21.06 -1.44
CA LYS A 30 5.57 -21.75 -2.14
C LYS A 30 5.80 -21.22 -3.56
N THR A 31 5.52 -19.94 -3.79
CA THR A 31 5.58 -19.29 -5.10
C THR A 31 6.98 -18.70 -5.34
N SER A 32 7.41 -18.65 -6.60
CA SER A 32 8.73 -18.14 -6.99
C SER A 32 8.90 -16.65 -6.68
N THR A 33 10.15 -16.21 -6.47
CA THR A 33 10.47 -14.78 -6.24
C THR A 33 10.07 -13.91 -7.43
N LYS A 34 10.22 -14.42 -8.67
CA LYS A 34 9.73 -13.74 -9.88
C LYS A 34 8.23 -13.48 -9.83
N SER A 35 7.44 -14.46 -9.39
CA SER A 35 5.99 -14.30 -9.24
C SER A 35 5.63 -13.25 -8.20
N TYR A 36 6.35 -13.21 -7.06
CA TYR A 36 6.16 -12.16 -6.06
C TYR A 36 6.50 -10.77 -6.60
N VAL A 37 7.57 -10.63 -7.40
CA VAL A 37 7.94 -9.37 -8.05
C VAL A 37 6.83 -8.90 -9.00
N GLN A 38 6.31 -9.80 -9.83
CA GLN A 38 5.20 -9.47 -10.73
C GLN A 38 3.93 -9.07 -9.97
N SER A 39 3.63 -9.76 -8.87
CA SER A 39 2.52 -9.39 -7.98
C SER A 39 2.76 -8.03 -7.32
N ALA A 40 3.98 -7.75 -6.85
CA ALA A 40 4.34 -6.47 -6.26
C ALA A 40 4.14 -5.32 -7.25
N LEU A 41 4.54 -5.48 -8.52
CA LEU A 41 4.29 -4.48 -9.56
C LEU A 41 2.80 -4.19 -9.76
N LYS A 42 1.97 -5.23 -9.82
CA LYS A 42 0.52 -5.08 -9.93
C LYS A 42 -0.07 -4.35 -8.73
N ILE A 43 0.38 -4.70 -7.52
CA ILE A 43 -0.05 -4.05 -6.28
C ILE A 43 0.33 -2.57 -6.28
N PHE A 44 1.57 -2.23 -6.65
CA PHE A 44 2.04 -0.85 -6.70
C PHE A 44 1.26 -0.02 -7.72
N LYS A 45 1.01 -0.57 -8.91
CA LYS A 45 0.18 0.10 -9.92
C LYS A 45 -1.23 0.36 -9.41
N ALA A 46 -1.87 -0.64 -8.79
CA ALA A 46 -3.20 -0.48 -8.19
C ALA A 46 -3.21 0.53 -7.03
N ALA A 47 -2.10 0.65 -6.28
CA ALA A 47 -1.94 1.65 -5.23
C ALA A 47 -1.94 3.07 -5.80
N GLU A 48 -1.18 3.30 -6.88
CA GLU A 48 -1.16 4.59 -7.58
C GLU A 48 -2.53 4.95 -8.16
N GLU A 49 -3.22 3.99 -8.78
CA GLU A 49 -4.59 4.18 -9.28
C GLU A 49 -5.55 4.55 -8.15
N SER A 50 -5.51 3.83 -7.02
CA SER A 50 -6.36 4.12 -5.85
C SER A 50 -6.04 5.49 -5.24
N ARG A 51 -4.77 5.89 -5.23
CA ARG A 51 -4.33 7.22 -4.76
C ARG A 51 -4.86 8.34 -5.66
N LEU A 52 -4.85 8.15 -6.99
CA LEU A 52 -5.41 9.09 -7.96
C LEU A 52 -6.94 9.20 -7.82
N ASP A 53 -7.60 8.08 -7.54
CA ASP A 53 -9.03 8.00 -7.24
C ASP A 53 -9.41 8.58 -5.86
N ARG A 54 -8.44 9.09 -5.08
CA ARG A 54 -8.62 9.61 -3.72
C ARG A 54 -9.18 8.57 -2.73
N ASP A 55 -8.96 7.30 -3.03
CA ASP A 55 -9.30 6.16 -2.18
C ASP A 55 -8.16 5.90 -1.20
N GLU A 56 -8.13 6.68 -0.12
CA GLU A 56 -7.00 6.68 0.82
C GLU A 56 -6.85 5.33 1.54
N GLU A 57 -7.94 4.69 1.96
CA GLU A 57 -7.89 3.41 2.66
C GLU A 57 -7.33 2.32 1.74
N LYS A 58 -7.86 2.21 0.51
CA LYS A 58 -7.39 1.20 -0.44
C LYS A 58 -5.96 1.46 -0.89
N ALA A 59 -5.61 2.71 -1.17
CA ALA A 59 -4.25 3.09 -1.51
C ALA A 59 -3.27 2.72 -0.39
N TYR A 60 -3.62 3.03 0.86
CA TYR A 60 -2.79 2.70 2.03
C TYR A 60 -2.56 1.19 2.16
N ILE A 61 -3.63 0.38 2.09
CA ILE A 61 -3.51 -1.08 2.15
C ILE A 61 -2.57 -1.58 1.05
N LEU A 62 -2.72 -1.08 -0.18
CA LEU A 62 -1.92 -1.55 -1.32
C LEU A 62 -0.45 -1.15 -1.20
N TYR A 63 -0.14 0.08 -0.78
CA TYR A 63 1.26 0.48 -0.52
C TYR A 63 1.89 -0.34 0.60
N MET A 64 1.19 -0.55 1.72
CA MET A 64 1.68 -1.39 2.81
C MET A 64 1.86 -2.85 2.40
N LYS A 65 0.94 -3.39 1.59
CA LYS A 65 1.08 -4.73 1.03
C LYS A 65 2.28 -4.84 0.10
N TYR A 66 2.54 -3.84 -0.73
CA TYR A 66 3.75 -3.77 -1.56
C TYR A 66 5.03 -3.80 -0.71
N VAL A 67 5.12 -2.94 0.31
CA VAL A 67 6.26 -2.89 1.24
C VAL A 67 6.46 -4.24 1.95
N THR A 68 5.37 -4.89 2.35
CA THR A 68 5.41 -6.20 3.02
C THR A 68 5.93 -7.29 2.07
N VAL A 69 5.43 -7.35 0.83
CA VAL A 69 5.94 -8.29 -0.19
C VAL A 69 7.41 -8.03 -0.47
N TYR A 70 7.81 -6.78 -0.64
CA TYR A 70 9.20 -6.40 -0.86
C TYR A 70 10.10 -6.87 0.29
N ASN A 71 9.69 -6.60 1.54
CA ASN A 71 10.43 -6.97 2.74
C ASN A 71 10.55 -8.49 2.93
N PHE A 72 9.60 -9.25 2.39
CA PHE A 72 9.66 -10.70 2.36
C PHE A 72 10.63 -11.22 1.30
N ILE A 73 10.49 -10.77 0.05
CA ILE A 73 11.34 -11.28 -1.05
C ILE A 73 12.80 -10.86 -0.92
N LYS A 74 13.10 -9.67 -0.39
CA LYS A 74 14.49 -9.20 -0.22
C LYS A 74 15.33 -10.09 0.71
N LYS A 75 14.67 -10.90 1.54
CA LYS A 75 15.34 -11.85 2.45
C LYS A 75 15.68 -13.17 1.76
N ARG A 76 15.09 -13.48 0.61
CA ARG A 76 15.30 -14.76 -0.08
C ARG A 76 16.69 -14.82 -0.75
N PRO A 77 17.37 -15.99 -0.74
CA PRO A 77 18.71 -16.12 -1.32
C PRO A 77 18.78 -15.80 -2.81
N ASP A 78 17.79 -16.24 -3.58
CA ASP A 78 17.69 -16.00 -5.02
C ASP A 78 17.49 -14.51 -5.35
N PHE A 79 16.76 -13.78 -4.51
CA PHE A 79 16.66 -12.33 -4.62
C PHE A 79 18.02 -11.66 -4.43
N LYS A 80 18.78 -12.06 -3.41
CA LYS A 80 20.11 -11.48 -3.13
C LYS A 80 21.12 -11.78 -4.25
N GLN A 81 21.06 -12.97 -4.86
CA GLN A 81 21.92 -13.32 -5.99
C GLN A 81 21.63 -12.48 -7.24
N GLN A 82 20.38 -12.10 -7.46
CA GLN A 82 19.94 -11.34 -8.64
C GLN A 82 19.34 -9.98 -8.25
N GLN A 83 19.94 -9.32 -7.26
CA GLN A 83 19.36 -8.13 -6.64
C GLN A 83 19.16 -6.99 -7.65
N ASP A 84 20.15 -6.70 -8.47
CA ASP A 84 20.08 -5.62 -9.48
C ASP A 84 19.00 -5.89 -10.53
N TYR A 85 18.87 -7.15 -10.95
CA TYR A 85 17.81 -7.57 -11.87
C TYR A 85 16.42 -7.32 -11.27
N PHE A 86 16.17 -7.78 -10.04
CA PHE A 86 14.86 -7.57 -9.40
C PHE A 86 14.60 -6.10 -9.06
N HIS A 87 15.62 -5.33 -8.67
CA HIS A 87 15.50 -3.89 -8.45
C HIS A 87 15.18 -3.12 -9.73
N SER A 88 15.78 -3.48 -10.87
CA SER A 88 15.45 -2.86 -12.16
C SER A 88 13.98 -3.09 -12.55
N ILE A 89 13.44 -4.27 -12.25
CA ILE A 89 12.04 -4.61 -12.51
C ILE A 89 11.11 -3.88 -11.54
N LEU A 90 11.41 -3.92 -10.24
CA LEU A 90 10.58 -3.30 -9.20
C LEU A 90 10.59 -1.78 -9.26
N GLY A 91 11.60 -1.19 -9.89
CA GLY A 91 11.84 0.25 -9.93
C GLY A 91 12.65 0.69 -8.70
N PRO A 92 13.81 1.36 -8.89
CA PRO A 92 14.72 1.70 -7.80
C PRO A 92 14.11 2.67 -6.77
N THR A 93 13.12 3.48 -7.18
CA THR A 93 12.47 4.48 -6.33
C THR A 93 11.10 4.04 -5.80
N ASN A 94 10.53 2.96 -6.32
CA ASN A 94 9.16 2.56 -6.01
C ASN A 94 8.99 2.12 -4.55
N LEU A 95 10.01 1.49 -3.96
CA LEU A 95 10.00 1.19 -2.51
C LEU A 95 9.94 2.45 -1.67
N LYS A 96 10.82 3.41 -1.95
CA LYS A 96 10.87 4.67 -1.22
C LYS A 96 9.53 5.40 -1.33
N LYS A 97 9.01 5.53 -2.56
CA LYS A 97 7.71 6.16 -2.81
C LYS A 97 6.57 5.45 -2.09
N ALA A 98 6.53 4.11 -2.08
CA ALA A 98 5.49 3.36 -1.39
C ALA A 98 5.50 3.60 0.13
N ILE A 99 6.69 3.71 0.73
CA ILE A 99 6.83 4.02 2.16
C ILE A 99 6.34 5.44 2.45
N GLU A 100 6.83 6.43 1.70
CA GLU A 100 6.46 7.84 1.89
C GLU A 100 4.96 8.06 1.71
N GLU A 101 4.34 7.46 0.68
CA GLU A 101 2.89 7.55 0.48
C GLU A 101 2.11 6.81 1.57
N ALA A 102 2.58 5.65 2.03
CA ALA A 102 1.92 4.95 3.13
C ALA A 102 1.95 5.74 4.43
N GLU A 103 3.07 6.41 4.75
CA GLU A 103 3.19 7.28 5.92
C GLU A 103 2.23 8.47 5.82
N ARG A 104 2.24 9.17 4.67
CA ARG A 104 1.34 10.29 4.39
C ARG A 104 -0.14 9.90 4.50
N LEU A 105 -0.51 8.76 3.92
CA LEU A 105 -1.88 8.25 3.98
C LEU A 105 -2.27 7.79 5.38
N SER A 106 -1.34 7.16 6.12
CA SER A 106 -1.56 6.80 7.51
C SER A 106 -1.93 8.01 8.36
N ASP A 107 -1.21 9.13 8.21
CA ASP A 107 -1.47 10.33 9.00
C ASP A 107 -2.80 10.99 8.63
N SER A 108 -3.15 11.03 7.33
CA SER A 108 -4.48 11.44 6.87
C SER A 108 -5.59 10.57 7.48
N LEU A 109 -5.46 9.24 7.36
CA LEU A 109 -6.45 8.27 7.84
C LEU A 109 -6.64 8.32 9.35
N LYS A 110 -5.56 8.48 10.14
CA LYS A 110 -5.67 8.64 11.61
C LYS A 110 -6.54 9.83 11.96
N LEU A 111 -6.33 10.98 11.33
CA LEU A 111 -7.12 12.18 11.59
C LEU A 111 -8.59 11.96 11.22
N ARG A 112 -8.85 11.34 10.06
CA ARG A 112 -10.21 11.07 9.58
C ARG A 112 -10.97 10.07 10.45
N TYR A 113 -10.33 8.97 10.88
CA TYR A 113 -10.97 8.03 11.81
C TYR A 113 -11.28 8.68 13.16
N VAL A 114 -10.39 9.55 13.66
CA VAL A 114 -10.61 10.26 14.92
C VAL A 114 -11.74 11.28 14.80
N SER A 115 -11.82 12.04 13.70
CA SER A 115 -12.92 12.99 13.49
C SER A 115 -14.25 12.26 13.39
N THR A 116 -14.33 11.22 12.56
CA THR A 116 -15.56 10.41 12.40
C THR A 116 -15.99 9.75 13.72
N ALA A 117 -15.05 9.27 14.53
CA ALA A 117 -15.39 8.69 15.84
C ALA A 117 -15.94 9.73 16.83
N ARG A 118 -15.51 11.00 16.74
CA ARG A 118 -16.04 12.08 17.59
C ARG A 118 -17.45 12.50 17.20
N ASP A 119 -17.75 12.52 15.90
CA ASP A 119 -19.07 12.87 15.38
C ASP A 119 -20.16 11.84 15.74
N ILE A 120 -19.79 10.60 16.06
CA ILE A 120 -20.73 9.54 16.47
C ILE A 120 -21.13 9.65 17.96
N VAL A 121 -20.37 10.40 18.76
CA VAL A 121 -20.52 10.46 20.23
C VAL A 121 -21.24 11.75 20.69
N GLN A 122 -21.64 12.63 19.76
CA GLN A 122 -22.48 13.80 20.03
C GLN A 122 -23.93 13.57 19.58
#